data_AF-A0A537RTJ0-F1
#
_entry.id   AF-A0A537RTJ0-F1
#
_cell.length_a   1.000
_cell.length_b   1.000
_cell.length_c   1.000
_cell.angle_alpha   90.00
_cell.angle_beta   90.00
_cell.angle_gamma   90.00
#
_symmetry.space_group_name_H-M   'P 1'
#
loop_
_entity.id
_entity.type
_entity.pdbx_description
1 polymer ?
#
loop_
_entity_poly.entity_id
_entity_poly.type
_entity_poly.pdbx_seq_one_letter_code
_entity_poly.pdbx_strand_id
1 'polypeptide(L)'
;MLYPQDGYWRLRPLAPAGMAPTAFGSSFLIGPVEVEGRPIVKIKEVAFDPKSRSFTLQFERGGTASVRMAKTDQSRHTLDVAFDKGVEGRPFAALRSMYVTEFTNDVARIAVREKGAKGWREDGIMAFKRAAATDVWAGRVSPSRHNTSSPDMLFGAFANGTPASPAK
;
A
#
# COMPACT_ATOMS: atom_id res chain seq x y z
N MET A 1 -4.55 8.90 5.82
CA MET A 1 -5.72 9.61 5.28
C MET A 1 -6.27 8.81 4.12
N LEU A 2 -7.60 8.61 4.09
CA LEU A 2 -8.33 7.99 2.99
C LEU A 2 -9.07 9.11 2.22
N TYR A 3 -9.03 9.07 0.90
CA TYR A 3 -9.85 9.88 0.00
C TYR A 3 -10.95 8.98 -0.60
N PRO A 4 -12.18 8.95 -0.06
CA PRO A 4 -13.19 7.98 -0.48
C PRO A 4 -13.63 8.11 -1.94
N GLN A 5 -13.55 9.32 -2.51
CA GLN A 5 -14.01 9.62 -3.87
C GLN A 5 -13.24 8.86 -4.96
N ASP A 6 -11.95 8.57 -4.73
CA ASP A 6 -11.10 7.85 -5.68
C ASP A 6 -10.30 6.71 -5.05
N GLY A 7 -10.52 6.46 -3.76
CA GLY A 7 -10.00 5.33 -3.00
C GLY A 7 -8.56 5.48 -2.54
N TYR A 8 -7.89 6.62 -2.77
CA TYR A 8 -6.48 6.77 -2.39
C TYR A 8 -6.28 6.77 -0.89
N TRP A 9 -5.27 6.04 -0.47
CA TRP A 9 -4.75 6.04 0.88
C TRP A 9 -3.37 6.69 0.91
N ARG A 10 -3.21 7.63 1.83
CA ARG A 10 -1.91 8.19 2.23
C ARG A 10 -1.62 7.78 3.65
N LEU A 11 -0.85 6.71 3.79
CA LEU A 11 -0.33 6.27 5.08
C LEU A 11 1.02 6.92 5.35
N ARG A 12 1.29 7.06 6.64
CA ARG A 12 2.54 7.56 7.19
C ARG A 12 2.73 7.02 8.60
N PRO A 13 3.97 6.81 9.04
CA PRO A 13 4.27 6.69 10.46
C PRO A 13 3.85 7.94 11.25
N LEU A 14 3.74 7.78 12.56
CA LEU A 14 3.52 8.92 13.46
C LEU A 14 4.69 9.89 13.36
N ALA A 15 4.39 11.19 13.39
CA ALA A 15 5.44 12.18 13.52
C ALA A 15 6.15 12.03 14.88
N PRO A 16 7.44 12.41 14.97
CA PRO A 16 8.10 12.60 16.26
C PRO A 16 7.30 13.54 17.16
N ALA A 17 7.43 13.37 18.47
CA ALA A 17 6.75 14.25 19.43
C ALA A 17 7.11 15.72 19.17
N GLY A 18 6.10 16.60 19.13
CA GLY A 18 6.28 18.03 18.86
C GLY A 18 6.45 18.42 17.39
N MET A 19 6.45 17.47 16.46
CA MET A 19 6.54 17.76 15.02
C MET A 19 5.19 17.61 14.32
N ALA A 20 4.92 18.53 13.39
CA ALA A 20 3.72 18.47 12.56
C ALA A 20 3.76 17.26 11.60
N PRO A 21 2.62 16.61 11.36
CA PRO A 21 2.56 15.51 10.42
C PRO A 21 2.44 16.02 8.97
N THR A 22 3.56 16.46 8.37
CA THR A 22 3.59 17.02 7.00
C THR A 22 4.10 16.07 5.90
N ALA A 23 4.87 15.04 6.28
CA ALA A 23 5.32 13.96 5.38
C ALA A 23 4.18 13.18 4.67
N PHE A 24 4.13 13.24 3.34
CA PHE A 24 3.33 12.33 2.51
C PHE A 24 4.18 11.82 1.36
N GLY A 25 4.34 10.51 1.23
CA GLY A 25 4.98 9.91 0.05
C GLY A 25 3.95 9.33 -0.92
N SER A 26 4.24 8.13 -1.42
CA SER A 26 3.36 7.40 -2.32
C SER A 26 1.95 7.20 -1.74
N SER A 27 0.97 7.16 -2.64
CA SER A 27 -0.40 6.77 -2.30
C SER A 27 -0.66 5.35 -2.77
N PHE A 28 -1.51 4.60 -2.08
CA PHE A 28 -1.93 3.27 -2.52
C PHE A 28 -3.44 3.13 -2.57
N LEU A 29 -3.89 2.09 -3.24
CA LEU A 29 -5.28 1.71 -3.42
C LEU A 29 -5.48 0.29 -2.93
N ILE A 30 -6.62 0.01 -2.31
CA ILE A 30 -7.06 -1.32 -1.89
C ILE A 30 -8.49 -1.52 -2.37
N GLY A 31 -8.71 -2.57 -3.14
CA GLY A 31 -9.99 -2.88 -3.74
C GLY A 31 -9.91 -3.15 -5.24
N PRO A 32 -11.07 -3.32 -5.87
CA PRO A 32 -11.22 -3.38 -7.33
C PRO A 32 -10.59 -2.18 -8.04
N VAL A 33 -9.33 -2.27 -8.48
CA VAL A 33 -8.65 -1.13 -9.12
C VAL A 33 -9.12 -0.98 -10.57
N GLU A 34 -9.52 0.24 -10.92
CA GLU A 34 -9.92 0.67 -12.27
C GLU A 34 -8.96 1.76 -12.76
N VAL A 35 -8.79 1.88 -14.08
CA VAL A 35 -7.97 2.93 -14.69
C VAL A 35 -8.85 3.84 -15.52
N GLU A 36 -9.13 5.04 -15.00
CA GLU A 36 -9.91 6.09 -15.66
C GLU A 36 -9.04 7.35 -15.79
N GLY A 37 -8.08 7.31 -16.73
CA GLY A 37 -6.98 8.28 -16.80
C GLY A 37 -5.94 8.14 -15.68
N ARG A 38 -6.36 7.67 -14.49
CA ARG A 38 -5.51 7.27 -13.36
C ARG A 38 -6.10 6.04 -12.65
N PRO A 39 -5.29 5.29 -11.88
CA PRO A 39 -5.81 4.25 -11.00
C PRO A 39 -6.79 4.83 -9.98
N ILE A 40 -7.92 4.19 -9.76
CA ILE A 40 -8.93 4.52 -8.74
C ILE A 40 -9.53 3.24 -8.14
N VAL A 41 -10.15 3.36 -6.98
CA VAL A 41 -11.09 2.36 -6.45
C VAL A 41 -12.39 3.08 -6.14
N LYS A 42 -13.48 2.66 -6.77
CA LYS A 42 -14.82 3.24 -6.54
C LYS A 42 -15.45 2.63 -5.31
N ILE A 43 -15.60 3.46 -4.27
CA ILE A 43 -16.12 3.07 -2.96
C ILE A 43 -17.53 3.64 -2.82
N LYS A 44 -18.50 2.74 -2.63
CA LYS A 44 -19.90 3.09 -2.37
C LYS A 44 -20.08 3.63 -0.96
N GLU A 45 -19.46 2.97 0.03
CA GLU A 45 -19.60 3.32 1.43
C GLU A 45 -18.30 3.04 2.20
N VAL A 46 -17.99 3.91 3.16
CA VAL A 46 -16.93 3.73 4.14
C VAL A 46 -17.54 3.82 5.52
N ALA A 47 -17.41 2.76 6.31
CA ALA A 47 -17.71 2.77 7.74
C ALA A 47 -16.42 2.66 8.54
N PHE A 48 -16.28 3.41 9.63
CA PHE A 48 -15.14 3.31 10.54
C PHE A 48 -15.63 2.90 11.94
N ASP A 49 -15.09 1.79 12.44
CA ASP A 49 -15.27 1.38 13.83
C ASP A 49 -14.05 1.82 14.66
N PRO A 50 -14.21 2.81 15.57
CA PRO A 50 -13.11 3.29 16.40
C PRO A 50 -12.64 2.25 17.43
N LYS A 51 -13.48 1.30 17.84
CA LYS A 51 -13.11 0.29 18.85
C LYS A 51 -12.12 -0.72 18.27
N SER A 52 -12.43 -1.28 17.11
CA SER A 52 -11.52 -2.19 16.41
C SER A 52 -10.45 -1.46 15.59
N ARG A 53 -10.56 -0.14 15.40
CA ARG A 53 -9.72 0.69 14.53
C ARG A 53 -9.71 0.17 13.09
N SER A 54 -10.90 -0.16 12.58
CA SER A 54 -11.09 -0.79 11.28
C SER A 54 -12.01 0.01 10.39
N PHE A 55 -11.66 0.08 9.12
CA PHE A 55 -12.55 0.54 8.07
C PHE A 55 -13.25 -0.66 7.43
N THR A 56 -14.52 -0.53 7.12
CA THR A 56 -15.24 -1.39 6.19
C THR A 56 -15.48 -0.60 4.93
N LEU A 57 -14.98 -1.11 3.81
CA LEU A 57 -15.14 -0.52 2.48
C LEU A 57 -16.15 -1.35 1.71
N GLN A 58 -17.23 -0.74 1.23
CA GLN A 58 -18.14 -1.36 0.28
C GLN A 58 -17.83 -0.81 -1.11
N PHE A 59 -17.57 -1.68 -2.08
CA PHE A 59 -17.21 -1.26 -3.44
C PHE A 59 -18.44 -1.11 -4.32
N GLU A 60 -18.45 -0.15 -5.24
CA GLU A 60 -19.57 0.03 -6.19
C GLU A 60 -19.84 -1.23 -7.03
N ARG A 61 -18.77 -1.97 -7.33
CA ARG A 61 -18.83 -3.24 -8.07
C ARG A 61 -19.18 -4.46 -7.22
N GLY A 62 -19.58 -4.24 -5.97
CA GLY A 62 -19.91 -5.27 -5.00
C GLY A 62 -18.67 -5.89 -4.35
N GLY A 63 -18.93 -6.63 -3.27
CA GLY A 63 -17.88 -7.07 -2.35
C GLY A 63 -17.46 -5.99 -1.37
N THR A 64 -16.71 -6.42 -0.36
CA THR A 64 -16.30 -5.60 0.77
C THR A 64 -14.86 -5.89 1.16
N ALA A 65 -14.21 -4.91 1.79
CA ALA A 65 -12.93 -5.10 2.45
C ALA A 65 -12.97 -4.59 3.88
N SER A 66 -12.40 -5.36 4.80
CA SER A 66 -12.01 -4.90 6.13
C SER A 66 -10.56 -4.44 6.09
N VAL A 67 -10.30 -3.23 6.56
CA VAL A 67 -8.95 -2.63 6.64
C VAL A 67 -8.69 -2.20 8.07
N ARG A 68 -7.91 -2.98 8.81
CA ARG A 68 -7.63 -2.77 10.23
C ARG A 68 -6.27 -2.10 10.42
N MET A 69 -6.22 -1.06 11.27
CA MET A 69 -4.96 -0.47 11.71
C MET A 69 -4.29 -1.38 12.75
N ALA A 70 -3.40 -2.25 12.28
CA ALA A 70 -2.75 -3.26 13.10
C ALA A 70 -1.64 -2.68 13.99
N LYS A 71 -0.86 -1.75 13.44
CA LYS A 71 0.23 -1.06 14.17
C LYS A 71 0.41 0.35 13.63
N THR A 72 0.62 1.30 14.55
CA THR A 72 0.88 2.70 14.21
C THR A 72 1.87 3.24 15.23
N ASP A 73 3.12 3.42 14.83
CA ASP A 73 4.15 4.08 15.63
C ASP A 73 5.03 5.00 14.74
N GLN A 74 6.12 5.54 15.29
CA GLN A 74 7.03 6.42 14.55
C GLN A 74 7.87 5.68 13.49
N SER A 75 7.98 4.35 13.59
CA SER A 75 8.74 3.52 12.65
C SER A 75 7.89 3.01 11.48
N ARG A 76 6.63 2.64 11.73
CA ARG A 76 5.76 2.08 10.70
C ARG A 76 4.27 2.24 11.00
N HIS A 77 3.49 2.20 9.92
CA HIS A 77 2.04 2.02 9.95
C HIS A 77 1.71 0.73 9.17
N THR A 78 1.09 -0.24 9.84
CA THR A 78 0.69 -1.53 9.26
C THR A 78 -0.83 -1.61 9.19
N LEU A 79 -1.33 -1.97 8.01
CA LEU A 79 -2.75 -2.31 7.80
C LEU A 79 -2.89 -3.80 7.54
N ASP A 80 -3.87 -4.43 8.18
CA ASP A 80 -4.33 -5.77 7.81
C ASP A 80 -5.55 -5.60 6.91
N VAL A 81 -5.52 -6.25 5.74
CA VAL A 81 -6.58 -6.14 4.74
C VAL A 81 -7.16 -7.52 4.48
N ALA A 82 -8.48 -7.63 4.61
CA ALA A 82 -9.23 -8.83 4.26
C ALA A 82 -10.37 -8.47 3.31
N PHE A 83 -10.48 -9.19 2.20
CA PHE A 83 -11.63 -9.11 1.30
C PHE A 83 -12.62 -10.21 1.64
N ASP A 84 -13.93 -9.92 1.53
CA ASP A 84 -14.98 -10.94 1.70
C ASP A 84 -14.97 -11.99 0.58
N LYS A 85 -14.45 -11.61 -0.60
CA LYS A 85 -14.23 -12.50 -1.74
C LYS A 85 -13.06 -12.01 -2.60
N GLY A 86 -12.57 -12.89 -3.47
CA GLY A 86 -11.51 -12.54 -4.42
C GLY A 86 -11.89 -11.37 -5.34
N VAL A 87 -10.91 -10.52 -5.65
CA VAL A 87 -11.07 -9.46 -6.67
C VAL A 87 -10.76 -10.05 -8.03
N GLU A 88 -11.78 -10.21 -8.87
CA GLU A 88 -11.67 -10.88 -10.17
C GLU A 88 -11.44 -9.91 -11.33
N GLY A 89 -10.58 -10.32 -12.27
CA GLY A 89 -10.36 -9.63 -13.55
C GLY A 89 -9.66 -8.27 -13.44
N ARG A 90 -9.07 -7.92 -12.28
CA ARG A 90 -8.38 -6.65 -12.05
C ARG A 90 -7.43 -6.73 -10.85
N PRO A 91 -6.51 -5.77 -10.68
CA PRO A 91 -5.69 -5.68 -9.47
C PRO A 91 -6.57 -5.42 -8.23
N PHE A 92 -6.21 -6.03 -7.10
CA PHE A 92 -6.82 -5.76 -5.80
C PHE A 92 -6.11 -4.63 -5.03
N ALA A 93 -4.94 -4.20 -5.52
CA ALA A 93 -4.16 -3.14 -4.94
C ALA A 93 -3.33 -2.43 -6.03
N ALA A 94 -2.98 -1.18 -5.77
CA ALA A 94 -2.06 -0.42 -6.63
C ALA A 94 -1.28 0.61 -5.81
N LEU A 95 -0.10 0.98 -6.30
CA LEU A 95 0.69 2.09 -5.79
C LEU A 95 0.77 3.18 -6.86
N ARG A 96 0.58 4.43 -6.45
CA ARG A 96 0.86 5.60 -7.27
C ARG A 96 1.88 6.46 -6.56
N SER A 97 2.99 6.71 -7.25
CA SER A 97 4.17 7.37 -6.70
C SER A 97 4.70 8.41 -7.68
N MET A 98 5.46 9.37 -7.16
CA MET A 98 6.20 10.34 -7.96
C MET A 98 7.61 9.83 -8.25
N TYR A 99 8.04 9.96 -9.51
CA TYR A 99 9.43 9.76 -9.92
C TYR A 99 9.80 10.83 -10.94
N VAL A 100 10.94 11.49 -10.73
CA VAL A 100 11.59 12.38 -11.70
C VAL A 100 13.00 11.89 -11.98
N THR A 101 13.78 11.66 -10.92
CA THR A 101 15.11 11.05 -10.98
C THR A 101 15.32 10.12 -9.78
N GLU A 102 16.43 9.38 -9.75
CA GLU A 102 16.82 8.56 -8.60
C GLU A 102 17.02 9.36 -7.30
N PHE A 103 17.20 10.68 -7.38
CA PHE A 103 17.33 11.56 -6.20
C PHE A 103 16.12 12.49 -5.99
N THR A 104 15.12 12.45 -6.89
CA THR A 104 13.87 13.22 -6.79
C THR A 104 12.70 12.29 -7.08
N ASN A 105 12.29 11.56 -6.05
CA ASN A 105 11.23 10.53 -6.12
C ASN A 105 10.63 10.25 -4.75
N ASP A 106 9.45 9.65 -4.73
CA ASP A 106 8.90 9.02 -3.53
C ASP A 106 9.28 7.53 -3.47
N VAL A 107 9.52 6.91 -4.63
CA VAL A 107 10.03 5.53 -4.80
C VAL A 107 11.07 5.52 -5.92
N ALA A 108 12.24 4.95 -5.66
CA ALA A 108 13.31 4.76 -6.63
C ALA A 108 13.52 3.28 -7.01
N ARG A 109 13.28 2.38 -6.06
CA ARG A 109 13.56 0.95 -6.17
C ARG A 109 12.32 0.14 -5.88
N ILE A 110 12.27 -1.03 -6.49
CA ILE A 110 11.29 -2.07 -6.18
C ILE A 110 12.03 -3.37 -5.96
N ALA A 111 11.64 -4.09 -4.92
CA ALA A 111 12.13 -5.43 -4.66
C ALA A 111 10.94 -6.37 -4.53
N VAL A 112 11.08 -7.58 -5.08
CA VAL A 112 10.05 -8.61 -5.02
C VAL A 112 10.61 -9.89 -4.43
N ARG A 113 9.79 -10.57 -3.62
CA ARG A 113 10.07 -11.94 -3.18
C ARG A 113 9.18 -12.89 -3.94
N GLU A 114 9.78 -13.68 -4.83
CA GLU A 114 9.05 -14.65 -5.65
C GLU A 114 8.77 -15.93 -4.86
N LYS A 115 7.75 -16.70 -5.27
CA LYS A 115 7.35 -17.92 -4.55
C LYS A 115 8.51 -18.92 -4.54
N GLY A 116 8.94 -19.33 -3.34
CA GLY A 116 10.06 -20.26 -3.16
C GLY A 116 11.46 -19.65 -3.30
N ALA A 117 11.56 -18.34 -3.55
CA ALA A 117 12.84 -17.66 -3.64
C ALA A 117 13.55 -17.57 -2.28
N LYS A 118 14.87 -17.74 -2.29
CA LYS A 118 15.73 -17.61 -1.10
C LYS A 118 15.97 -16.15 -0.67
N GLY A 119 15.61 -15.19 -1.51
CA GLY A 119 15.84 -13.77 -1.26
C GLY A 119 14.99 -12.85 -2.14
N TRP A 120 15.27 -11.56 -2.06
CA TRP A 120 14.60 -10.52 -2.82
C TRP A 120 15.32 -10.28 -4.15
N ARG A 121 14.56 -10.02 -5.20
CA ARG A 121 15.06 -9.49 -6.49
C ARG A 121 14.73 -8.02 -6.57
N GLU A 122 15.77 -7.18 -6.65
CA GLU A 122 15.63 -5.72 -6.72
C GLU A 122 15.83 -5.19 -8.15
N ASP A 123 15.04 -4.20 -8.54
CA ASP A 123 15.16 -3.44 -9.78
C ASP A 123 14.99 -1.92 -9.52
N GLY A 124 15.45 -1.10 -10.47
CA GLY A 124 15.05 0.30 -10.57
C GLY A 124 13.58 0.42 -10.99
N ILE A 125 12.82 1.33 -10.37
CA ILE A 125 11.36 1.42 -10.57
C ILE A 125 10.95 1.64 -12.04
N MET A 126 11.75 2.38 -12.81
CA MET A 126 11.49 2.64 -14.22
C MET A 126 11.80 1.45 -15.14
N ALA A 127 12.70 0.57 -14.70
CA ALA A 127 13.11 -0.62 -15.45
C ALA A 127 12.17 -1.81 -15.18
N PHE A 128 11.62 -1.90 -13.96
CA PHE A 128 10.72 -2.97 -13.56
C PHE A 128 9.46 -3.05 -14.44
N LYS A 129 9.11 -4.27 -14.89
CA LYS A 129 7.94 -4.51 -15.75
C LYS A 129 6.84 -5.28 -15.03
N ARG A 130 7.18 -6.43 -14.44
CA ARG A 130 6.25 -7.30 -13.72
C ARG A 130 7.00 -8.38 -12.94
N ALA A 131 6.32 -8.98 -11.97
CA ALA A 131 6.76 -10.16 -11.24
C ALA A 131 5.55 -10.96 -10.73
N ALA A 132 5.76 -12.24 -10.43
CA ALA A 132 4.85 -13.04 -9.62
C ALA A 132 5.47 -13.22 -8.24
N ALA A 133 4.93 -12.52 -7.24
CA ALA A 133 5.57 -12.35 -5.94
C ALA A 133 4.62 -12.60 -4.77
N THR A 134 5.16 -13.06 -3.64
CA THR A 134 4.46 -13.15 -2.35
C THR A 134 4.58 -11.87 -1.56
N ASP A 135 5.63 -11.09 -1.82
CA ASP A 135 5.93 -9.83 -1.15
C ASP A 135 6.56 -8.83 -2.13
N VAL A 136 6.24 -7.56 -1.97
CA VAL A 136 6.68 -6.44 -2.79
C VAL A 136 7.05 -5.30 -1.85
N TRP A 137 8.31 -4.88 -1.91
CA TRP A 137 8.79 -3.66 -1.30
C TRP A 137 9.01 -2.61 -2.39
N ALA A 138 8.59 -1.37 -2.13
CA ALA A 138 8.82 -0.24 -3.00
C ALA A 138 9.29 0.94 -2.15
N GLY A 139 10.47 1.46 -2.44
CA GLY A 139 11.11 2.43 -1.56
C GLY A 139 12.30 3.12 -2.18
N ARG A 140 13.19 3.62 -1.33
CA ARG A 140 14.33 4.46 -1.72
C ARG A 140 15.61 3.97 -1.09
N VAL A 141 16.73 4.09 -1.82
CA VAL A 141 18.08 3.78 -1.31
C VAL A 141 18.81 5.01 -0.77
N SER A 142 18.26 6.20 -0.99
CA SER A 142 18.74 7.47 -0.45
C SER A 142 17.58 8.44 -0.25
N PRO A 143 17.68 9.42 0.68
CA PRO A 143 16.67 10.45 0.84
C PRO A 143 16.43 11.25 -0.46
N SER A 144 15.16 11.50 -0.78
CA SER A 144 14.79 12.34 -1.93
C SER A 144 14.99 13.82 -1.63
N ARG A 145 15.39 14.58 -2.66
CA ARG A 145 15.56 16.04 -2.62
C ARG A 145 14.24 16.80 -2.46
N HIS A 146 13.10 16.25 -2.90
CA HIS A 146 11.81 16.93 -2.76
C HIS A 146 11.05 16.51 -1.50
N ASN A 147 11.27 15.29 -1.02
CA ASN A 147 10.62 14.77 0.17
C ASN A 147 11.52 13.76 0.88
N THR A 148 12.30 14.23 1.85
CA THR A 148 13.19 13.38 2.63
C THR A 148 12.43 12.34 3.46
N SER A 149 11.15 12.58 3.73
CA SER A 149 10.30 11.78 4.62
C SER A 149 9.36 10.78 3.93
N SER A 150 9.45 10.56 2.61
CA SER A 150 8.61 9.56 1.91
C SER A 150 8.82 8.16 2.51
N PRO A 151 7.78 7.51 3.04
CA PRO A 151 7.93 6.17 3.59
C PRO A 151 8.09 5.15 2.47
N ASP A 152 8.84 4.09 2.76
CA ASP A 152 8.81 2.87 1.95
C ASP A 152 7.48 2.14 2.15
N MET A 153 7.09 1.34 1.15
CA MET A 153 5.85 0.59 1.12
C MET A 153 6.14 -0.90 1.01
N LEU A 154 5.47 -1.71 1.82
CA LEU A 154 5.53 -3.17 1.77
C LEU A 154 4.11 -3.72 1.59
N PHE A 155 3.92 -4.53 0.55
CA PHE A 155 2.76 -5.38 0.36
C PHE A 155 3.22 -6.82 0.48
N GLY A 156 2.53 -7.65 1.26
CA GLY A 156 2.98 -9.02 1.45
C GLY A 156 1.98 -9.86 2.21
N ALA A 157 2.40 -11.06 2.58
CA ALA A 157 1.55 -12.07 3.21
C ALA A 157 0.25 -12.32 2.43
N PHE A 158 0.31 -12.25 1.09
CA PHE A 158 -0.85 -12.53 0.24
C PHE A 158 -1.31 -13.97 0.44
N ALA A 159 -2.57 -14.15 0.84
CA ALA A 159 -3.15 -15.47 1.08
C ALA A 159 -4.60 -15.50 0.59
N ASN A 160 -5.04 -16.66 0.12
CA ASN A 160 -6.42 -16.90 -0.30
C ASN A 160 -7.34 -17.22 0.88
N GLY A 161 -7.11 -16.58 2.04
CA GLY A 161 -7.86 -16.85 3.28
C GLY A 161 -7.34 -18.03 4.12
N THR A 162 -6.27 -18.71 3.69
CA THR A 162 -5.52 -19.61 4.58
C THR A 162 -4.62 -18.75 5.46
N PRO A 163 -4.75 -18.79 6.82
CA PRO A 163 -3.90 -17.99 7.69
C PRO A 163 -2.43 -18.29 7.39
N ALA A 164 -1.64 -17.25 7.12
CA ALA A 164 -0.19 -17.40 7.16
C ALA A 164 0.18 -17.82 8.59
N SER A 165 0.99 -18.88 8.74
CA SER A 165 1.56 -19.19 10.05
C SER A 165 2.22 -17.92 10.60
N PRO A 166 2.01 -17.60 11.89
CA PRO A 166 2.65 -16.44 12.48
C PRO A 166 4.15 -16.55 12.26
N ALA A 167 4.74 -15.54 11.62
CA ALA A 167 6.18 -15.44 11.50
C ALA A 167 6.76 -15.38 12.94
N LYS A 168 7.71 -16.27 13.22
CA LYS A 168 8.51 -16.25 14.46
C LYS A 168 9.34 -14.97 14.52
#